data_AF-A0A7R8CPT3-F1
#
_entry.id   AF-A0A7R8CPT3-F1
#
_cell.length_a   1.000
_cell.length_b   1.000
_cell.length_c   1.000
_cell.angle_alpha   90.00
_cell.angle_beta   90.00
_cell.angle_gamma   90.00
#
_symmetry.space_group_name_H-M   'P 1'
#
loop_
_entity.id
_entity.type
_entity.pdbx_description
1 polymer ?
#
loop_
_entity_poly.entity_id
_entity_poly.type
_entity_poly.pdbx_seq_one_letter_code
_entity_poly.pdbx_strand_id
1 'polypeptide(L)'
;MLRHIDAMHASHYIICCNQLFPTKTHFEAHRLRIHSEGIFTCLVQSCDRSFNRKSNLHKHEDHFHSESPKASISCSVCLEVLPHPERKENVVKNHAITHSTD
;
A
#
# COMPACT_ATOMS: atom_id res chain seq x y z
N MET A 1 -17.73 30.58 -13.21
CA MET A 1 -17.54 29.53 -12.18
C MET A 1 -16.84 30.04 -10.90
N LEU A 2 -16.91 31.35 -10.61
CA LEU A 2 -16.14 32.01 -9.53
C LEU A 2 -17.04 32.80 -8.56
N ARG A 3 -18.34 32.45 -8.44
CA ARG A 3 -19.33 33.24 -7.70
C ARG A 3 -20.24 32.44 -6.76
N HIS A 4 -19.84 31.22 -6.39
CA HIS A 4 -20.56 30.43 -5.36
C HIS A 4 -19.69 30.05 -4.16
N ILE A 5 -18.45 30.54 -4.13
CA ILE A 5 -17.49 30.32 -3.02
C ILE A 5 -17.30 31.63 -2.24
N ASP A 6 -18.23 32.58 -2.39
CA ASP A 6 -18.20 33.82 -1.64
C ASP A 6 -18.73 33.59 -0.22
N ALA A 7 -17.79 33.72 0.71
CA ALA A 7 -17.97 34.41 1.99
C ALA A 7 -18.60 33.69 3.21
N MET A 8 -19.03 32.42 3.15
CA MET A 8 -19.69 31.79 4.32
C MET A 8 -19.00 30.59 4.99
N HIS A 9 -17.93 30.00 4.42
CA HIS A 9 -17.38 28.78 5.04
C HIS A 9 -15.85 28.69 5.20
N ALA A 10 -15.08 29.76 5.00
CA ALA A 10 -13.61 29.68 5.11
C ALA A 10 -13.05 29.43 6.52
N SER A 11 -13.87 29.41 7.57
CA SER A 11 -13.41 29.26 8.96
C SER A 11 -13.32 27.81 9.46
N HIS A 12 -13.81 26.83 8.69
CA HIS A 12 -13.83 25.42 9.11
C HIS A 12 -13.10 24.44 8.18
N TYR A 13 -12.60 24.90 7.03
CA TYR A 13 -11.84 24.04 6.11
C TYR A 13 -10.33 24.14 6.37
N ILE A 14 -9.66 23.00 6.30
CA ILE A 14 -8.19 22.93 6.31
C ILE A 14 -7.73 22.87 4.86
N ILE A 15 -6.69 23.64 4.49
CA ILE A 15 -6.16 23.70 3.13
C ILE A 15 -4.75 23.09 3.10
N CYS A 16 -4.51 22.14 2.20
CA CYS A 16 -3.19 21.51 2.01
C CYS A 16 -3.06 20.98 0.57
N CYS A 17 -1.88 21.09 -0.06
CA CYS A 17 -1.65 20.64 -1.46
C CYS A 17 -2.69 21.15 -2.46
N ASN A 18 -3.16 22.39 -2.32
CA ASN A 18 -4.21 22.99 -3.14
C ASN A 18 -5.57 22.22 -3.08
N GLN A 19 -5.79 21.43 -2.03
CA GLN A 19 -7.05 20.75 -1.74
C GLN A 19 -7.69 21.34 -0.48
N LEU A 20 -9.03 21.40 -0.45
CA LEU A 20 -9.80 21.80 0.72
C LEU A 20 -10.36 20.57 1.43
N PHE A 21 -10.19 20.53 2.75
CA PHE A 21 -10.64 19.42 3.60
C PHE A 21 -11.74 19.90 4.57
N PRO A 22 -12.97 19.36 4.47
CA PRO A 22 -14.11 19.75 5.33
C PRO A 22 -13.97 19.38 6.79
N THR A 23 -13.08 18.45 7.12
CA THR A 23 -12.95 17.89 8.46
C THR A 23 -11.49 17.60 8.76
N LYS A 24 -11.11 17.69 10.04
CA LYS A 24 -9.78 17.32 10.51
C LYS A 24 -9.40 15.88 10.15
N THR A 25 -10.33 14.93 10.22
CA THR A 25 -10.07 13.51 9.90
C THR A 25 -9.63 13.30 8.45
N HIS A 26 -10.30 13.96 7.49
CA HIS A 26 -9.93 13.88 6.08
C HIS A 26 -8.57 14.55 5.80
N PHE A 27 -8.30 15.69 6.43
CA PHE A 27 -6.99 16.33 6.35
C PHE A 27 -5.87 15.45 6.94
N GLU A 28 -6.10 14.84 8.11
CA GLU A 28 -5.13 13.92 8.71
C GLU A 28 -4.88 12.72 7.80
N ALA A 29 -5.93 12.12 7.22
CA ALA A 29 -5.75 11.02 6.27
C ALA A 29 -4.91 11.43 5.04
N HIS A 30 -5.07 12.66 4.53
CA HIS A 30 -4.20 13.21 3.48
C HIS A 30 -2.76 13.36 3.98
N ARG A 31 -2.57 14.00 5.14
CA ARG A 31 -1.26 14.24 5.74
C ARG A 31 -0.48 12.94 5.95
N LEU A 32 -1.12 11.92 6.53
CA LEU A 32 -0.51 10.61 6.76
C LEU A 32 -0.18 9.86 5.47
N ARG A 33 -0.90 10.12 4.37
CA ARG A 33 -0.67 9.45 3.08
C ARG A 33 0.41 10.10 2.24
N ILE A 34 0.46 11.43 2.23
CA ILE A 34 1.25 12.23 1.28
C ILE A 34 2.50 12.81 1.94
N HIS A 35 2.43 13.17 3.22
CA HIS A 35 3.49 13.89 3.92
C HIS A 35 4.13 13.10 5.07
N SER A 36 3.61 11.91 5.39
CA SER A 36 4.24 11.03 6.36
C SER A 36 4.92 9.88 5.65
N GLU A 37 6.18 9.65 6.00
CA GLU A 37 6.88 8.40 5.71
C GLU A 37 6.27 7.29 6.58
N GLY A 38 6.23 6.06 6.06
CA GLY A 38 5.34 4.98 6.49
C GLY A 38 5.18 4.79 8.00
N ILE A 39 3.92 4.88 8.46
CA ILE A 39 3.55 4.92 9.89
C ILE A 39 3.32 3.50 10.44
N PHE A 40 3.20 2.52 9.56
CA PHE A 40 2.86 1.14 9.92
C PHE A 40 3.94 0.21 9.36
N THR A 41 4.96 -0.07 10.18
CA THR A 41 6.05 -0.99 9.86
C THR A 41 5.66 -2.42 10.23
N CYS A 42 6.00 -3.38 9.38
CA CYS A 42 5.91 -4.79 9.71
C CYS A 42 6.91 -5.12 10.82
N LEU A 43 6.47 -5.84 11.84
CA LEU A 43 7.32 -6.21 12.99
C LEU A 43 7.90 -7.62 12.87
N VAL A 44 7.63 -8.32 11.76
CA VAL A 44 8.16 -9.65 11.52
C VAL A 44 9.66 -9.58 11.30
N GLN A 45 10.40 -10.44 12.00
CA GLN A 45 11.85 -10.55 11.87
C GLN A 45 12.21 -10.81 10.40
N SER A 46 13.16 -10.04 9.85
CA SER A 46 13.56 -10.00 8.43
C SER A 46 12.60 -9.32 7.43
N CYS A 47 11.57 -8.60 7.91
CA CYS A 47 10.69 -7.78 7.07
C CYS A 47 10.80 -6.29 7.41
N ASP A 48 11.39 -5.50 6.49
CA ASP A 48 11.58 -4.04 6.66
C ASP A 48 10.52 -3.21 5.91
N ARG A 49 9.31 -3.75 5.72
CA ARG A 49 8.25 -3.10 4.94
C ARG A 49 7.42 -2.15 5.79
N SER A 50 7.19 -0.95 5.26
CA SER A 50 6.40 0.11 5.91
C SER A 50 5.28 0.61 5.02
N PHE A 51 4.13 0.89 5.63
CA PHE A 51 2.92 1.28 4.92
C PHE A 51 2.35 2.59 5.46
N ASN A 52 1.71 3.37 4.57
CA ASN A 52 1.00 4.60 4.94
C ASN A 52 -0.45 4.36 5.40
N ARG A 53 -0.90 3.10 5.44
CA ARG A 53 -2.23 2.70 5.93
C ARG A 53 -2.16 1.37 6.69
N LYS A 54 -2.81 1.32 7.86
CA LYS A 54 -2.95 0.09 8.65
C LYS A 54 -3.61 -1.06 7.89
N SER A 55 -4.60 -0.76 7.05
CA SER A 55 -5.26 -1.78 6.21
C SER A 55 -4.31 -2.44 5.22
N ASN A 56 -3.26 -1.73 4.80
CA ASN A 56 -2.28 -2.26 3.86
C ASN A 56 -1.24 -3.11 4.61
N LEU A 57 -0.82 -2.68 5.81
CA LEU A 57 0.02 -3.50 6.69
C LEU A 57 -0.68 -4.83 7.02
N HIS A 58 -1.94 -4.81 7.46
CA HIS A 58 -2.67 -6.05 7.76
C HIS A 58 -2.77 -6.98 6.54
N LYS A 59 -3.04 -6.44 5.34
CA LYS A 59 -3.06 -7.26 4.12
C LYS A 59 -1.69 -7.84 3.82
N HIS A 60 -0.62 -7.09 4.06
CA HIS A 60 0.74 -7.58 3.93
C HIS A 60 1.01 -8.71 4.94
N GLU A 61 0.72 -8.52 6.22
CA GLU A 61 0.91 -9.58 7.24
C GLU A 61 0.11 -10.84 6.89
N ASP A 62 -1.17 -10.69 6.51
CA ASP A 62 -2.02 -11.81 6.08
C ASP A 62 -1.49 -12.52 4.83
N HIS A 63 -0.87 -11.79 3.90
CA HIS A 63 -0.38 -12.39 2.66
C HIS A 63 1.06 -12.88 2.72
N PHE A 64 1.89 -12.45 3.66
CA PHE A 64 3.32 -12.79 3.65
C PHE A 64 3.81 -13.45 4.93
N HIS A 65 3.06 -13.29 6.02
CA HIS A 65 3.43 -13.76 7.34
C HIS A 65 2.36 -14.64 7.95
N SER A 66 1.24 -14.87 7.26
CA SER A 66 0.32 -15.94 7.64
C SER A 66 0.90 -17.29 7.24
N GLU A 67 0.67 -18.31 8.07
CA GLU A 67 0.99 -19.71 7.76
C GLU A 67 0.03 -20.32 6.71
N SER A 68 -0.72 -19.48 5.99
CA SER A 68 -1.70 -19.94 5.01
C SER A 68 -1.04 -20.27 3.67
N PRO A 69 -1.60 -21.19 2.87
CA PRO A 69 -1.11 -21.52 1.52
C PRO A 69 -1.07 -20.32 0.55
N LYS A 70 -1.66 -19.18 0.93
CA LYS A 70 -1.69 -17.95 0.12
C LYS A 70 -0.38 -17.16 0.18
N ALA A 71 0.48 -17.44 1.17
CA ALA A 71 1.72 -16.68 1.39
C ALA A 71 2.90 -17.13 0.51
N SER A 72 2.76 -18.29 -0.11
CA SER A 72 3.78 -18.87 -0.99
C SER A 72 3.15 -19.28 -2.30
N ILE A 73 3.86 -19.05 -3.41
CA ILE A 73 3.52 -19.64 -4.69
C ILE A 73 4.63 -20.60 -5.10
N SER A 74 4.26 -21.84 -5.44
CA SER A 74 5.17 -22.80 -6.05
C SER A 74 5.24 -22.58 -7.55
N CYS A 75 6.45 -22.55 -8.11
CA CYS A 75 6.64 -22.64 -9.55
C CYS A 75 6.22 -24.03 -10.06
N SER A 76 5.40 -24.11 -11.10
CA SER A 76 4.96 -25.40 -11.65
C SER A 76 6.04 -26.14 -12.46
N VAL A 77 7.15 -25.46 -12.80
CA VAL A 77 8.24 -26.02 -13.62
C VAL A 77 9.36 -26.59 -12.74
N CYS A 78 9.82 -25.84 -11.73
CA CYS A 78 10.91 -26.26 -10.85
C CYS A 78 10.47 -26.60 -9.41
N LEU A 79 9.18 -26.46 -9.09
CA LEU A 79 8.60 -26.70 -7.74
C LEU A 79 9.19 -25.84 -6.63
N GLU A 80 10.01 -24.82 -6.95
CA GLU A 80 10.52 -23.89 -5.95
C GLU A 80 9.40 -23.02 -5.36
N VAL A 81 9.49 -22.81 -4.05
CA VAL A 81 8.56 -22.00 -3.27
C VAL A 81 9.04 -20.55 -3.30
N LEU A 82 8.38 -19.72 -4.10
CA LEU A 82 8.66 -18.29 -4.22
C LEU A 82 7.82 -17.50 -3.21
N PRO A 83 8.40 -16.48 -2.54
CA PRO A 83 7.62 -15.54 -1.75
C PRO A 83 6.72 -14.69 -2.65
N HIS A 84 5.40 -14.67 -2.40
CA HIS A 84 4.42 -13.98 -3.26
C HIS A 84 3.49 -13.05 -2.44
N PRO A 85 3.11 -11.84 -2.90
CA PRO A 85 3.87 -10.86 -3.69
C PRO A 85 3.53 -9.39 -3.29
N GLU A 86 4.46 -8.47 -3.49
CA GLU A 86 4.08 -7.05 -3.49
C GLU A 86 3.57 -6.62 -4.88
N ARG A 87 3.72 -7.48 -5.89
CA ARG A 87 3.34 -7.22 -7.29
C ARG A 87 2.79 -8.50 -7.94
N LYS A 88 1.50 -8.75 -7.73
CA LYS A 88 0.72 -9.98 -7.98
C LYS A 88 0.77 -10.63 -9.38
N GLU A 89 1.50 -10.09 -10.37
CA GLU A 89 1.61 -10.71 -11.70
C GLU A 89 3.03 -10.87 -12.23
N ASN A 90 3.97 -10.00 -11.83
CA ASN A 90 5.29 -9.98 -12.47
C ASN A 90 6.24 -11.01 -11.87
N VAL A 91 6.01 -11.51 -10.65
CA VAL A 91 6.96 -12.43 -10.00
C VAL A 91 7.02 -13.78 -10.71
N VAL A 92 5.87 -14.42 -10.92
CA VAL A 92 5.80 -15.70 -11.65
C VAL A 92 6.07 -15.51 -13.13
N LYS A 93 5.56 -14.43 -13.75
CA LYS A 93 5.82 -14.12 -15.16
C LYS A 93 7.32 -13.88 -15.40
N ASN A 94 8.02 -13.14 -14.54
CA ASN A 94 9.47 -12.91 -14.65
C ASN A 94 10.29 -14.17 -14.34
N HIS A 95 9.86 -14.99 -13.37
CA HIS A 95 10.50 -16.29 -13.12
C HIS A 95 10.29 -17.28 -14.26
N ALA A 96 9.14 -17.26 -14.93
CA ALA A 96 8.90 -18.08 -16.11
C ALA A 96 9.89 -17.77 -17.24
N ILE A 97 10.34 -16.52 -17.38
CA ILE A 97 11.34 -16.12 -18.38
C ILE A 97 12.68 -16.84 -18.16
N THR A 98 13.04 -17.21 -16.93
CA THR A 98 14.30 -17.94 -16.65
C THR A 98 14.24 -19.40 -17.11
N HIS A 99 13.04 -19.94 -17.33
CA HIS A 99 12.85 -21.28 -17.90
C HIS A 99 12.70 -21.25 -19.44
N SER A 100 12.59 -20.06 -20.04
CA SER A 100 12.40 -19.88 -21.48
C SER A 100 13.70 -19.62 -22.25
N THR A 101 14.84 -19.69 -21.59
CA THR A 101 16.17 -19.68 -22.23
C THR A 101 16.73 -21.09 -22.28
N ASP A 102 16.20 -21.90 -23.19
CA ASP A 102 16.83 -23.11 -23.74
C ASP A 102 16.54 -23.12 -25.25
#